data_AF-A0A8X6M2N9-F1
#
_entry.id   AF-A0A8X6M2N9-F1
#
_cell.length_a   1.000
_cell.length_b   1.000
_cell.length_c   1.000
_cell.angle_alpha   90.00
_cell.angle_beta   90.00
_cell.angle_gamma   90.00
#
_symmetry.space_group_name_H-M   'P 1'
#
loop_
_entity.id
_entity.type
_entity.pdbx_description
1 polymer ?
#
loop_
_entity_poly.entity_id
_entity_poly.type
_entity_poly.pdbx_seq_one_letter_code
_entity_poly.pdbx_strand_id
1 'polypeptide(L)'
;MKLIQCFTNKLFHVKFDVRNLSALNLLKKKLPHSNNYLSLAYYCKSKPLSFEKKMSDYIYPNNTPIIQLECQDAFDKLTEKEKHYAHYLSKASWFGGLIDLLQTSPESPLIFILIRKLFQYETPSDLKLNALNRCAFTPEDVQAFFVYVCGFLSNLGNYKGFGDTKFIPNLSKENFEKLVLASDYAKNNHREAQSLLFRCIDSIYSLKEKECCLGFPSKGTTTYLSKNINEDDLEAVKKFLKTKNIEAFNTRLFKTREKGKCVYEIRLASVLGTDSAEEKDLLGTNSVNGHNFVITRGDYSKLLKLVNEQLLLAKEYAANEVEEKMIEKYIRSFHTGSIEAHKDGSRFWIKDKSPIVETYMGFIETYRDPAGMRGEFEGFVAIVNKTMSAKFAELVKSAETLLPLLPWPKAFEIDTFLEPDFTSLDVLTYACSSVPCGICIPNYNEIRQKEGFKNVSLGNTIHAKTAGAPNFISKTDQDLLMKYRNNAMEIDVGLHELLGHGSGKLFSKKSDGSFNFDIENVVDFVSNEK
;
A
#
# COMPACT_ATOMS: atom_id res chain seq x y z
N MET A 1 -21.09 -10.78 10.12
CA MET A 1 -21.57 -11.94 9.34
C MET A 1 -21.40 -11.72 7.84
N LYS A 2 -22.24 -10.94 7.14
CA LYS A 2 -22.20 -10.80 5.67
C LYS A 2 -20.79 -10.52 5.08
N LEU A 3 -20.04 -9.58 5.65
CA LEU A 3 -18.73 -9.16 5.12
C LEU A 3 -17.74 -10.33 4.91
N ILE A 4 -17.56 -11.20 5.92
CA ILE A 4 -16.62 -12.33 5.86
C ILE A 4 -17.09 -13.38 4.84
N GLN A 5 -18.41 -13.56 4.69
CA GLN A 5 -19.01 -14.57 3.83
C GLN A 5 -18.89 -14.25 2.31
N CYS A 6 -18.65 -12.99 1.95
CA CYS A 6 -18.29 -12.62 0.57
C CYS A 6 -16.86 -13.06 0.21
N PHE A 7 -15.89 -12.89 1.13
CA PHE A 7 -14.48 -13.22 0.86
C PHE A 7 -14.20 -14.73 0.73
N THR A 8 -15.03 -15.60 1.32
CA THR A 8 -14.76 -17.05 1.37
C THR A 8 -15.10 -17.81 0.09
N ASN A 9 -16.08 -17.37 -0.70
CA ASN A 9 -16.88 -18.32 -1.49
C ASN A 9 -16.49 -18.56 -2.97
N LYS A 10 -15.53 -17.84 -3.57
CA LYS A 10 -15.19 -18.03 -5.02
C LYS A 10 -13.73 -17.94 -5.46
N LEU A 11 -12.76 -17.56 -4.61
CA LEU A 11 -11.48 -17.01 -5.12
C LEU A 11 -10.22 -17.91 -5.00
N PHE A 12 -10.21 -18.96 -4.16
CA PHE A 12 -8.93 -19.41 -3.57
C PHE A 12 -8.60 -20.93 -3.53
N HIS A 13 -8.18 -21.54 -4.64
CA HIS A 13 -7.52 -22.87 -4.65
C HIS A 13 -6.00 -22.78 -4.92
N VAL A 14 -5.20 -22.43 -3.90
CA VAL A 14 -3.73 -22.52 -3.94
C VAL A 14 -3.21 -23.10 -2.63
N LYS A 15 -2.29 -24.08 -2.70
CA LYS A 15 -1.56 -24.64 -1.55
C LYS A 15 -0.15 -24.06 -1.48
N PHE A 16 0.30 -23.64 -0.30
CA PHE A 16 1.69 -23.28 -0.02
C PHE A 16 2.33 -24.36 0.87
N ASP A 17 3.45 -24.95 0.43
CA ASP A 17 4.33 -25.76 1.28
C ASP A 17 5.30 -24.83 2.03
N VAL A 18 5.62 -25.15 3.28
CA VAL A 18 6.31 -24.24 4.21
C VAL A 18 7.37 -25.00 5.00
N ARG A 19 8.56 -25.15 4.40
CA ARG A 19 9.72 -25.80 5.01
C ARG A 19 11.00 -24.98 4.80
N ASN A 20 11.96 -25.19 5.71
CA ASN A 20 13.29 -24.56 5.81
C ASN A 20 13.33 -23.05 6.14
N LEU A 21 13.70 -22.74 7.39
CA LEU A 21 14.50 -21.56 7.78
C LEU A 21 14.89 -21.72 9.27
N SER A 22 16.18 -21.93 9.57
CA SER A 22 16.63 -22.24 10.94
C SER A 22 18.11 -21.91 11.20
N ALA A 23 18.38 -20.87 12.01
CA ALA A 23 19.56 -20.70 12.89
C ALA A 23 19.53 -19.30 13.54
N LEU A 24 19.68 -19.19 14.87
CA LEU A 24 19.83 -17.89 15.55
C LEU A 24 20.47 -18.01 16.95
N ASN A 25 21.67 -17.43 17.12
CA ASN A 25 22.45 -17.17 18.37
C ASN A 25 23.83 -16.62 17.92
N LEU A 26 24.64 -15.82 18.63
CA LEU A 26 24.65 -15.07 19.91
C LEU A 26 25.45 -13.75 19.65
N LEU A 27 25.91 -12.85 20.54
CA LEU A 27 25.99 -12.76 22.01
C LEU A 27 25.72 -11.29 22.46
N LYS A 28 26.62 -10.63 23.23
CA LYS A 28 26.47 -9.27 23.83
C LYS A 28 27.84 -8.61 24.13
N LYS A 29 27.83 -7.27 24.40
CA LYS A 29 28.86 -6.37 25.01
C LYS A 29 29.82 -5.64 24.02
N LYS A 30 30.31 -4.39 24.27
CA LYS A 30 29.77 -3.19 25.00
C LYS A 30 30.72 -1.95 24.79
N LEU A 31 30.19 -0.75 24.45
CA LEU A 31 30.77 0.63 24.64
C LEU A 31 32.12 0.98 23.93
N PRO A 32 32.58 2.28 23.86
CA PRO A 32 31.92 3.58 24.13
C PRO A 32 32.05 4.65 23.00
N HIS A 33 31.52 5.86 23.28
CA HIS A 33 31.65 7.21 22.67
C HIS A 33 32.93 7.54 21.85
N SER A 34 32.96 8.50 20.89
CA SER A 34 32.14 9.70 20.58
C SER A 34 32.20 10.00 19.03
N ASN A 35 31.83 11.13 18.40
CA ASN A 35 31.46 12.50 18.82
C ASN A 35 30.57 13.24 17.75
N ASN A 36 30.32 14.54 17.93
CA ASN A 36 29.38 15.40 17.17
C ASN A 36 29.86 15.93 15.80
N TYR A 37 28.91 16.16 14.89
CA TYR A 37 28.79 17.39 14.09
C TYR A 37 27.31 17.84 14.06
N LEU A 38 27.04 19.15 13.96
CA LEU A 38 25.69 19.71 14.12
C LEU A 38 24.95 19.91 12.78
N SER A 39 23.64 19.68 12.79
CA SER A 39 22.67 20.23 11.84
C SER A 39 21.43 20.74 12.60
N LEU A 40 20.63 21.61 11.98
CA LEU A 40 19.67 22.47 12.68
C LEU A 40 18.42 21.71 13.14
N ALA A 41 18.32 21.45 14.45
CA ALA A 41 17.09 21.03 15.12
C ALA A 41 16.86 21.88 16.37
N TYR A 42 16.25 23.07 16.22
CA TYR A 42 16.13 24.03 17.32
C TYR A 42 14.87 24.91 17.29
N TYR A 43 13.67 24.32 17.44
CA TYR A 43 12.59 24.98 18.20
C TYR A 43 11.51 24.03 18.75
N CYS A 44 11.89 23.18 19.73
CA CYS A 44 10.90 22.57 20.63
C CYS A 44 11.54 22.14 21.98
N LYS A 45 11.81 23.09 22.88
CA LYS A 45 12.25 22.81 24.26
C LYS A 45 11.08 22.51 25.20
N SER A 46 10.21 21.59 24.81
CA SER A 46 9.42 20.84 25.79
C SER A 46 10.27 19.70 26.36
N LYS A 47 9.97 19.23 27.58
CA LYS A 47 10.51 17.95 28.06
C LYS A 47 10.12 16.84 27.06
N PRO A 48 10.94 15.80 26.83
CA PRO A 48 10.47 14.62 26.11
C PRO A 48 9.28 14.05 26.88
N LEU A 49 8.09 14.13 26.29
CA LEU A 49 6.91 13.44 26.77
C LEU A 49 7.19 11.94 26.66
N SER A 50 7.48 11.31 27.79
CA SER A 50 7.47 9.86 27.90
C SER A 50 6.02 9.40 27.74
N PHE A 51 5.61 9.19 26.48
CA PHE A 51 4.37 8.52 26.14
C PHE A 51 4.42 7.09 26.69
N GLU A 52 3.93 6.93 27.91
CA GLU A 52 3.71 5.65 28.55
C GLU A 52 2.80 4.81 27.66
N LYS A 53 3.28 3.64 27.22
CA LYS A 53 2.61 2.82 26.22
C LYS A 53 1.27 2.32 26.76
N LYS A 54 0.16 2.91 26.31
CA LYS A 54 -1.18 2.46 26.70
C LYS A 54 -1.59 1.30 25.80
N MET A 55 -2.14 0.25 26.39
CA MET A 55 -2.61 -0.93 25.65
C MET A 55 -3.70 -0.56 24.62
N SER A 56 -4.50 0.48 24.92
CA SER A 56 -5.50 1.08 24.02
C SER A 56 -4.99 1.38 22.62
N ASP A 57 -3.72 1.76 22.50
CA ASP A 57 -3.15 2.32 21.28
C ASP A 57 -2.80 1.17 20.30
N TYR A 58 -2.56 -0.02 20.86
CA TYR A 58 -2.17 -1.26 20.17
C TYR A 58 -3.32 -2.25 20.02
N ILE A 59 -4.58 -1.83 20.20
CA ILE A 59 -5.77 -2.64 19.91
C ILE A 59 -6.71 -1.90 18.95
N TYR A 60 -7.69 -2.63 18.44
CA TYR A 60 -8.94 -2.07 17.93
C TYR A 60 -10.03 -2.30 18.99
N PRO A 61 -10.75 -1.26 19.45
CA PRO A 61 -11.85 -1.41 20.40
C PRO A 61 -12.98 -2.31 19.88
N ASN A 62 -13.66 -3.04 20.76
CA ASN A 62 -14.74 -3.96 20.39
C ASN A 62 -15.92 -3.29 19.65
N ASN A 63 -16.09 -1.97 19.79
CA ASN A 63 -17.07 -1.14 19.10
C ASN A 63 -16.52 -0.42 17.84
N THR A 64 -15.36 -0.85 17.31
CA THR A 64 -14.81 -0.33 16.04
C THR A 64 -15.86 -0.46 14.92
N PRO A 65 -16.20 0.63 14.21
CA PRO A 65 -17.21 0.58 13.16
C PRO A 65 -16.72 -0.24 11.97
N ILE A 66 -17.61 -1.08 11.43
CA ILE A 66 -17.42 -1.79 10.16
C ILE A 66 -18.45 -1.23 9.19
N ILE A 67 -17.97 -0.61 8.12
CA ILE A 67 -18.80 0.03 7.09
C ILE A 67 -18.71 -0.82 5.81
N GLN A 68 -19.84 -1.02 5.14
CA GLN A 68 -19.90 -1.61 3.81
C GLN A 68 -19.73 -0.49 2.78
N LEU A 69 -18.84 -0.67 1.79
CA LEU A 69 -18.81 0.19 0.62
C LEU A 69 -19.97 -0.21 -0.30
N GLU A 70 -20.85 0.73 -0.61
CA GLU A 70 -21.98 0.47 -1.51
C GLU A 70 -21.55 0.73 -2.96
N CYS A 71 -21.71 -0.28 -3.81
CA CYS A 71 -21.39 -0.24 -5.24
C CYS A 71 -22.48 -0.91 -6.11
N GLN A 72 -23.54 -1.45 -5.49
CA GLN A 72 -24.58 -2.24 -6.16
C GLN A 72 -25.22 -1.48 -7.34
N ASP A 73 -25.71 -0.27 -7.09
CA ASP A 73 -26.31 0.60 -8.11
C ASP A 73 -25.37 0.94 -9.28
N ALA A 74 -24.06 0.91 -9.07
CA ALA A 74 -23.08 1.13 -10.14
C ALA A 74 -22.80 -0.17 -10.92
N PHE A 75 -22.63 -1.28 -10.20
CA PHE A 75 -22.37 -2.61 -10.77
C PHE A 75 -23.52 -3.15 -11.60
N ASP A 76 -24.77 -2.94 -11.19
CA ASP A 76 -25.96 -3.41 -11.93
C ASP A 76 -26.18 -2.67 -13.26
N LYS A 77 -25.57 -1.49 -13.43
CA LYS A 77 -25.60 -0.72 -14.69
C LYS A 77 -24.55 -1.16 -15.71
N LEU A 78 -23.57 -1.98 -15.30
CA LEU A 78 -22.54 -2.51 -16.20
C LEU A 78 -23.13 -3.50 -17.21
N THR A 79 -22.59 -3.53 -18.43
CA THR A 79 -22.83 -4.64 -19.36
C THR A 79 -22.16 -5.91 -18.87
N GLU A 80 -22.59 -7.08 -19.37
CA GLU A 80 -21.95 -8.35 -18.99
C GLU A 80 -20.46 -8.40 -19.39
N LYS A 81 -20.04 -7.69 -20.46
CA LYS A 81 -18.62 -7.56 -20.81
C LYS A 81 -17.86 -6.78 -19.73
N GLU A 82 -18.37 -5.61 -19.33
CA GLU A 82 -17.78 -4.80 -18.25
C GLU A 82 -17.76 -5.54 -16.91
N LYS A 83 -18.78 -6.36 -16.58
CA LYS A 83 -18.77 -7.19 -15.36
C LYS A 83 -17.69 -8.25 -15.37
N HIS A 84 -17.41 -8.89 -16.52
CA HIS A 84 -16.31 -9.83 -16.65
C HIS A 84 -14.96 -9.12 -16.57
N TYR A 85 -14.80 -7.98 -17.23
CA TYR A 85 -13.61 -7.12 -17.14
C TYR A 85 -13.30 -6.75 -15.69
N ALA A 86 -14.28 -6.14 -15.00
CA ALA A 86 -14.20 -5.80 -13.58
C ALA A 86 -13.93 -7.02 -12.68
N HIS A 87 -14.56 -8.17 -12.95
CA HIS A 87 -14.35 -9.40 -12.17
C HIS A 87 -12.90 -9.89 -12.22
N TYR A 88 -12.30 -9.94 -13.42
CA TYR A 88 -10.93 -10.42 -13.57
C TYR A 88 -9.91 -9.41 -13.03
N LEU A 89 -10.12 -8.10 -13.26
CA LEU A 89 -9.32 -7.04 -12.64
C LEU A 89 -9.40 -7.09 -11.10
N SER A 90 -10.59 -7.21 -10.51
CA SER A 90 -10.76 -7.32 -9.05
C SER A 90 -10.00 -8.51 -8.48
N LYS A 91 -9.94 -9.63 -9.19
CA LYS A 91 -9.16 -10.81 -8.77
C LYS A 91 -7.66 -10.59 -8.95
N ALA A 92 -7.22 -9.89 -9.99
CA ALA A 92 -5.83 -9.46 -10.13
C ALA A 92 -5.41 -8.59 -8.94
N SER A 93 -6.19 -7.56 -8.60
CA SER A 93 -5.98 -6.71 -7.42
C SER A 93 -5.93 -7.52 -6.11
N TRP A 94 -6.91 -8.40 -5.85
CA TRP A 94 -6.91 -9.20 -4.63
C TRP A 94 -5.80 -10.26 -4.55
N PHE A 95 -5.29 -10.79 -5.66
CA PHE A 95 -4.08 -11.62 -5.64
C PHE A 95 -2.81 -10.79 -5.43
N GLY A 96 -2.79 -9.55 -5.94
CA GLY A 96 -1.73 -8.58 -5.74
C GLY A 96 -1.60 -8.13 -4.29
N GLY A 97 -2.68 -7.70 -3.65
CA GLY A 97 -2.69 -7.26 -2.24
C GLY A 97 -2.30 -8.35 -1.21
N LEU A 98 -2.17 -9.62 -1.61
CA LEU A 98 -1.52 -10.64 -0.77
C LEU A 98 0.00 -10.44 -0.66
N ILE A 99 0.58 -9.51 -1.43
CA ILE A 99 1.97 -9.05 -1.34
C ILE A 99 2.16 -8.12 -0.13
N ASP A 100 1.16 -7.33 0.25
CA ASP A 100 1.18 -6.42 1.42
C ASP A 100 1.45 -7.18 2.72
N LEU A 101 0.96 -8.43 2.83
CA LEU A 101 1.28 -9.35 3.91
C LEU A 101 2.79 -9.60 4.04
N LEU A 102 3.51 -9.61 2.92
CA LEU A 102 4.95 -9.84 2.81
C LEU A 102 5.77 -8.53 2.80
N GLN A 103 5.12 -7.37 2.69
CA GLN A 103 5.70 -6.03 2.81
C GLN A 103 5.54 -5.45 4.23
N THR A 104 4.42 -5.75 4.91
CA THR A 104 4.07 -5.27 6.26
C THR A 104 4.92 -5.89 7.38
N SER A 105 4.85 -7.22 7.59
CA SER A 105 5.59 -7.85 8.69
C SER A 105 5.92 -9.34 8.47
N PRO A 106 6.98 -9.88 9.11
CA PRO A 106 7.36 -11.30 8.97
C PRO A 106 6.27 -12.30 9.41
N GLU A 107 5.43 -11.94 10.37
CA GLU A 107 4.36 -12.80 10.88
C GLU A 107 3.05 -12.72 10.08
N SER A 108 2.76 -11.62 9.39
CA SER A 108 1.48 -11.41 8.68
C SER A 108 1.09 -12.55 7.73
N PRO A 109 1.97 -13.13 6.90
CA PRO A 109 1.60 -14.25 6.04
C PRO A 109 1.15 -15.50 6.82
N LEU A 110 1.71 -15.74 8.01
CA LEU A 110 1.32 -16.86 8.87
C LEU A 110 -0.02 -16.59 9.56
N ILE A 111 -0.25 -15.35 9.98
CA ILE A 111 -1.53 -14.91 10.57
C ILE A 111 -2.66 -15.03 9.53
N PHE A 112 -2.42 -14.59 8.29
CA PHE A 112 -3.38 -14.76 7.18
C PHE A 112 -3.70 -16.23 6.91
N ILE A 113 -2.68 -17.10 6.84
CA ILE A 113 -2.90 -18.55 6.65
C ILE A 113 -3.70 -19.12 7.83
N LEU A 114 -3.44 -18.70 9.06
CA LEU A 114 -4.18 -19.17 10.24
C LEU A 114 -5.66 -18.74 10.22
N ILE A 115 -5.91 -17.45 10.00
CA ILE A 115 -7.27 -16.89 9.84
C ILE A 115 -8.02 -17.60 8.72
N ARG A 116 -7.39 -17.73 7.55
CA ARG A 116 -7.95 -18.44 6.39
C ARG A 116 -8.27 -19.89 6.73
N LYS A 117 -7.39 -20.61 7.43
CA LYS A 117 -7.59 -22.01 7.80
C LYS A 117 -8.78 -22.19 8.75
N LEU A 118 -9.00 -21.28 9.69
CA LEU A 118 -10.21 -21.29 10.53
C LEU A 118 -11.47 -21.14 9.66
N PHE A 119 -11.56 -20.06 8.87
CA PHE A 119 -12.75 -19.75 8.07
C PHE A 119 -12.93 -20.63 6.81
N GLN A 120 -11.99 -21.54 6.53
CA GLN A 120 -12.15 -22.61 5.55
C GLN A 120 -12.89 -23.84 6.12
N TYR A 121 -12.91 -24.02 7.45
CA TYR A 121 -13.54 -25.17 8.11
C TYR A 121 -14.81 -24.79 8.89
N GLU A 122 -14.93 -23.55 9.34
CA GLU A 122 -16.07 -23.05 10.14
C GLU A 122 -16.58 -21.71 9.58
N THR A 123 -17.89 -21.50 9.55
CA THR A 123 -18.41 -20.15 9.29
C THR A 123 -18.17 -19.23 10.50
N PRO A 124 -18.25 -17.90 10.36
CA PRO A 124 -18.21 -16.99 11.50
C PRO A 124 -19.26 -17.27 12.58
N SER A 125 -20.40 -17.88 12.23
CA SER A 125 -21.42 -18.30 13.19
C SER A 125 -20.99 -19.53 13.98
N ASP A 126 -20.38 -20.52 13.31
CA ASP A 126 -19.95 -21.77 13.94
C ASP A 126 -18.73 -21.53 14.84
N LEU A 127 -17.77 -20.74 14.37
CA LEU A 127 -16.60 -20.36 15.17
C LEU A 127 -17.03 -19.54 16.40
N LYS A 128 -18.04 -18.66 16.28
CA LYS A 128 -18.67 -17.99 17.44
C LYS A 128 -19.30 -18.99 18.41
N LEU A 129 -20.07 -19.95 17.91
CA LEU A 129 -20.72 -20.96 18.74
C LEU A 129 -19.68 -21.84 19.47
N ASN A 130 -18.58 -22.17 18.80
CA ASN A 130 -17.49 -22.96 19.35
C ASN A 130 -16.67 -22.17 20.39
N ALA A 131 -16.45 -20.86 20.17
CA ALA A 131 -15.85 -19.98 21.17
C ALA A 131 -16.68 -19.91 22.46
N LEU A 132 -17.99 -19.67 22.35
CA LEU A 132 -18.89 -19.63 23.51
C LEU A 132 -18.95 -20.99 24.21
N ASN A 133 -19.29 -22.06 23.48
CA ASN A 133 -19.66 -23.35 24.08
C ASN A 133 -18.47 -24.25 24.43
N ARG A 134 -17.35 -24.17 23.69
CA ARG A 134 -16.16 -25.01 23.91
C ARG A 134 -15.03 -24.25 24.59
N CYS A 135 -14.88 -22.95 24.31
CA CYS A 135 -13.82 -22.13 24.88
C CYS A 135 -14.26 -21.35 26.13
N ALA A 136 -15.55 -21.32 26.46
CA ALA A 136 -16.13 -20.55 27.58
C ALA A 136 -15.80 -19.04 27.49
N PHE A 137 -15.82 -18.51 26.27
CA PHE A 137 -15.63 -17.08 26.00
C PHE A 137 -16.85 -16.26 26.44
N THR A 138 -16.61 -15.01 26.83
CA THR A 138 -17.66 -13.98 26.89
C THR A 138 -18.06 -13.51 25.49
N PRO A 139 -19.24 -12.87 25.31
CA PRO A 139 -19.56 -12.15 24.08
C PRO A 139 -18.49 -11.14 23.67
N GLU A 140 -17.81 -10.53 24.66
CA GLU A 140 -16.76 -9.54 24.49
C GLU A 140 -15.45 -10.17 23.98
N ASP A 141 -15.05 -11.33 24.49
CA ASP A 141 -13.92 -12.12 23.95
C ASP A 141 -14.15 -12.48 22.47
N VAL A 142 -15.36 -12.92 22.14
CA VAL A 142 -15.76 -13.25 20.77
C VAL A 142 -15.70 -12.00 19.87
N GLN A 143 -16.24 -10.88 20.32
CA GLN A 143 -16.21 -9.63 19.56
C GLN A 143 -14.78 -9.13 19.37
N ALA A 144 -13.91 -9.23 20.38
CA ALA A 144 -12.50 -8.87 20.29
C ALA A 144 -11.75 -9.70 19.23
N PHE A 145 -12.00 -11.02 19.17
CA PHE A 145 -11.44 -11.89 18.13
C PHE A 145 -11.90 -11.46 16.73
N PHE A 146 -13.20 -11.24 16.52
CA PHE A 146 -13.70 -10.84 15.20
C PHE A 146 -13.25 -9.43 14.79
N VAL A 147 -13.13 -8.48 15.73
CA VAL A 147 -12.57 -7.15 15.46
C VAL A 147 -11.09 -7.24 15.08
N TYR A 148 -10.29 -8.08 15.75
CA TYR A 148 -8.91 -8.34 15.34
C TYR A 148 -8.82 -8.94 13.93
N VAL A 149 -9.64 -9.96 13.63
CA VAL A 149 -9.69 -10.57 12.29
C VAL A 149 -10.09 -9.56 11.22
N CYS A 150 -11.11 -8.72 11.48
CA CYS A 150 -11.52 -7.69 10.53
C CYS A 150 -10.42 -6.66 10.30
N GLY A 151 -9.78 -6.18 11.37
CA GLY A 151 -8.64 -5.26 11.28
C GLY A 151 -7.45 -5.87 10.53
N PHE A 152 -7.12 -7.14 10.81
CA PHE A 152 -6.03 -7.83 10.11
C PHE A 152 -6.29 -7.95 8.60
N LEU A 153 -7.52 -8.31 8.21
CA LEU A 153 -7.90 -8.43 6.81
C LEU A 153 -8.05 -7.07 6.11
N SER A 154 -8.49 -6.02 6.81
CA SER A 154 -8.66 -4.68 6.22
C SER A 154 -7.36 -3.89 6.05
N ASN A 155 -6.31 -4.22 6.82
CA ASN A 155 -4.99 -3.60 6.71
C ASN A 155 -3.97 -4.51 5.99
N LEU A 156 -4.41 -5.67 5.50
CA LEU A 156 -3.59 -6.73 4.88
C LEU A 156 -2.33 -7.09 5.71
N GLY A 157 -2.45 -7.05 7.04
CA GLY A 157 -1.35 -7.26 7.98
C GLY A 157 -1.70 -6.84 9.42
N ASN A 158 -0.77 -7.04 10.36
CA ASN A 158 -0.96 -6.73 11.79
C ASN A 158 -0.49 -5.32 12.21
N TYR A 159 -0.38 -4.38 11.27
CA TYR A 159 -0.06 -2.97 11.48
C TYR A 159 -1.12 -2.10 10.79
N LYS A 160 -1.57 -1.03 11.46
CA LYS A 160 -2.59 -0.12 10.93
C LYS A 160 -2.01 0.60 9.69
N GLY A 161 -2.64 0.48 8.52
CA GLY A 161 -2.20 1.18 7.31
C GLY A 161 -2.21 2.70 7.49
N PHE A 162 -3.22 3.21 8.21
CA PHE A 162 -3.18 4.58 8.73
C PHE A 162 -2.43 4.63 10.08
N GLY A 163 -1.23 5.22 10.07
CA GLY A 163 -0.42 5.49 11.27
C GLY A 163 0.55 4.38 11.70
N ASP A 164 0.73 3.34 10.88
CA ASP A 164 1.79 2.31 10.94
C ASP A 164 2.09 1.68 12.30
N THR A 165 1.10 1.69 13.19
CA THR A 165 1.19 1.17 14.56
C THR A 165 0.70 -0.26 14.59
N LYS A 166 1.42 -1.15 15.29
CA LYS A 166 1.02 -2.56 15.47
C LYS A 166 -0.32 -2.65 16.18
N PHE A 167 -1.12 -3.65 15.84
CA PHE A 167 -2.27 -4.03 16.66
C PHE A 167 -2.29 -5.52 17.00
N ILE A 168 -2.71 -5.80 18.22
CA ILE A 168 -2.86 -7.14 18.79
C ILE A 168 -4.36 -7.43 19.05
N PRO A 169 -4.76 -8.68 19.28
CA PRO A 169 -6.13 -8.99 19.65
C PRO A 169 -6.48 -8.42 21.03
N ASN A 170 -7.66 -7.85 21.19
CA ASN A 170 -8.21 -7.41 22.50
C ASN A 170 -8.74 -8.60 23.33
N LEU A 171 -7.99 -9.71 23.32
CA LEU A 171 -8.33 -11.04 23.81
C LEU A 171 -7.05 -11.64 24.41
N SER A 172 -7.10 -12.40 25.51
CA SER A 172 -5.87 -13.00 26.05
C SER A 172 -5.23 -13.99 25.07
N LYS A 173 -3.90 -14.14 25.13
CA LYS A 173 -3.14 -15.06 24.27
C LYS A 173 -3.63 -16.49 24.43
N GLU A 174 -3.87 -16.89 25.67
CA GLU A 174 -4.35 -18.21 26.07
C GLU A 174 -5.74 -18.49 25.52
N ASN A 175 -6.62 -17.49 25.50
CA ASN A 175 -7.94 -17.59 24.87
C ASN A 175 -7.80 -17.74 23.35
N PHE A 176 -6.95 -16.96 22.68
CA PHE A 176 -6.70 -17.09 21.24
C PHE A 176 -6.18 -18.50 20.88
N GLU A 177 -5.20 -19.02 21.63
CA GLU A 177 -4.70 -20.39 21.49
C GLU A 177 -5.81 -21.43 21.70
N LYS A 178 -6.62 -21.28 22.75
CA LYS A 178 -7.76 -22.16 23.08
C LYS A 178 -8.81 -22.20 21.97
N LEU A 179 -9.14 -21.05 21.36
CA LEU A 179 -10.07 -20.98 20.23
C LEU A 179 -9.50 -21.68 18.99
N VAL A 180 -8.24 -21.41 18.65
CA VAL A 180 -7.58 -22.07 17.52
C VAL A 180 -7.53 -23.58 17.72
N LEU A 181 -7.23 -24.07 18.93
CA LEU A 181 -7.14 -25.52 19.20
C LEU A 181 -8.51 -26.21 19.36
N ALA A 182 -9.57 -25.47 19.67
CA ALA A 182 -10.96 -25.98 19.73
C ALA A 182 -11.70 -25.92 18.39
N SER A 183 -11.11 -25.25 17.38
CA SER A 183 -11.63 -25.12 16.01
C SER A 183 -11.78 -26.47 15.31
N ASP A 184 -12.75 -26.57 14.40
CA ASP A 184 -12.91 -27.76 13.56
C ASP A 184 -11.77 -27.88 12.53
N TYR A 185 -11.05 -26.78 12.21
CA TYR A 185 -9.74 -26.84 11.54
C TYR A 185 -8.72 -27.67 12.34
N ALA A 186 -8.55 -27.37 13.64
CA ALA A 186 -7.59 -28.06 14.51
C ALA A 186 -8.00 -29.48 14.88
N LYS A 187 -9.30 -29.82 14.88
CA LYS A 187 -9.74 -31.22 14.93
C LYS A 187 -9.23 -32.02 13.72
N ASN A 188 -9.42 -31.49 12.51
CA ASN A 188 -9.08 -32.18 11.27
C ASN A 188 -7.57 -32.16 10.97
N ASN A 189 -6.83 -31.14 11.43
CA ASN A 189 -5.43 -30.89 11.04
C ASN A 189 -4.52 -30.60 12.25
N HIS A 190 -4.74 -31.27 13.39
CA HIS A 190 -4.16 -30.94 14.71
C HIS A 190 -2.68 -30.51 14.70
N ARG A 191 -1.80 -31.28 14.05
CA ARG A 191 -0.35 -30.98 13.97
C ARG A 191 -0.05 -29.74 13.13
N GLU A 192 -0.80 -29.48 12.07
CA GLU A 192 -0.66 -28.27 11.24
C GLU A 192 -1.15 -27.05 12.02
N ALA A 193 -2.30 -27.15 12.68
CA ALA A 193 -2.87 -26.09 13.52
C ALA A 193 -1.92 -25.69 14.66
N GLN A 194 -1.40 -26.66 15.41
CA GLN A 194 -0.40 -26.43 16.46
C GLN A 194 0.88 -25.80 15.91
N SER A 195 1.43 -26.33 14.81
CA SER A 195 2.67 -25.83 14.21
C SER A 195 2.52 -24.38 13.69
N LEU A 196 1.38 -24.07 13.07
CA LEU A 196 1.10 -22.73 12.55
C LEU A 196 0.87 -21.72 13.68
N LEU A 197 0.07 -22.09 14.69
CA LEU A 197 -0.20 -21.29 15.88
C LEU A 197 1.11 -20.94 16.61
N PHE A 198 1.91 -21.97 16.96
CA PHE A 198 3.20 -21.81 17.64
C PHE A 198 4.16 -20.85 16.89
N ARG A 199 4.13 -20.86 15.55
CA ARG A 199 5.01 -20.03 14.72
C ARG A 199 4.60 -18.57 14.59
N CYS A 200 3.40 -18.18 15.02
CA CYS A 200 2.92 -16.80 14.91
C CYS A 200 2.38 -16.20 16.21
N ILE A 201 1.93 -16.99 17.19
CA ILE A 201 1.18 -16.50 18.35
C ILE A 201 1.98 -15.52 19.23
N ASP A 202 3.27 -15.79 19.49
CA ASP A 202 4.11 -14.82 20.20
C ASP A 202 4.26 -13.52 19.41
N SER A 203 4.44 -13.60 18.08
CA SER A 203 4.51 -12.40 17.22
C SER A 203 3.19 -11.65 17.15
N ILE A 204 2.03 -12.32 17.17
CA ILE A 204 0.70 -11.66 17.21
C ILE A 204 0.61 -10.72 18.42
N TYR A 205 1.06 -11.16 19.59
CA TYR A 205 0.92 -10.44 20.85
C TYR A 205 2.11 -9.54 21.23
N SER A 206 3.23 -9.64 20.51
CA SER A 206 4.47 -9.00 20.95
C SER A 206 4.54 -7.50 20.65
N LEU A 207 4.64 -6.72 21.72
CA LEU A 207 4.81 -5.25 21.75
C LEU A 207 6.21 -4.82 22.22
N LYS A 208 7.25 -5.54 21.79
CA LYS A 208 8.65 -5.10 22.01
C LYS A 208 8.86 -3.75 21.31
N GLU A 209 9.83 -2.97 21.80
CA GLU A 209 10.11 -1.60 21.36
C GLU A 209 10.05 -1.39 19.85
N LYS A 210 10.83 -2.16 19.08
CA LYS A 210 10.91 -2.10 17.61
C LYS A 210 9.77 -2.80 16.86
N GLU A 211 8.87 -3.47 17.58
CA GLU A 211 7.74 -4.18 17.01
C GLU A 211 6.45 -3.34 17.11
N CYS A 212 6.44 -2.27 17.89
CA CYS A 212 5.27 -1.40 18.09
C CYS A 212 4.84 -0.58 16.86
N CYS A 213 5.74 -0.31 15.91
CA CYS A 213 5.44 0.43 14.69
C CYS A 213 6.30 -0.05 13.50
N LEU A 214 5.89 0.30 12.28
CA LEU A 214 6.78 0.20 11.13
C LEU A 214 7.86 1.30 11.18
N GLY A 215 9.01 1.05 10.55
CA GLY A 215 10.15 1.96 10.54
C GLY A 215 11.47 1.29 10.17
N PHE A 216 12.55 2.08 10.16
CA PHE A 216 13.90 1.56 9.96
C PHE A 216 14.27 0.48 10.99
N PRO A 217 15.08 -0.55 10.65
CA PRO A 217 15.50 -1.60 11.59
C PRO A 217 16.18 -1.11 12.89
N SER A 218 16.67 0.14 12.90
CA SER A 218 17.18 0.83 14.09
C SER A 218 16.08 1.22 15.09
N LYS A 219 14.86 1.53 14.61
CA LYS A 219 13.78 2.23 15.34
C LYS A 219 12.44 1.44 15.37
N GLY A 220 12.11 0.70 14.31
CA GLY A 220 10.85 -0.03 14.14
C GLY A 220 11.01 -1.32 13.31
N THR A 221 9.90 -1.82 12.76
CA THR A 221 9.84 -3.03 11.92
C THR A 221 9.68 -2.69 10.45
N THR A 222 10.29 -3.46 9.55
CA THR A 222 10.04 -3.36 8.12
C THR A 222 10.38 -4.69 7.44
N THR A 223 9.71 -4.98 6.34
CA THR A 223 10.00 -6.13 5.46
C THR A 223 10.45 -5.71 4.05
N TYR A 224 10.64 -4.41 3.81
CA TYR A 224 11.30 -3.84 2.63
C TYR A 224 12.83 -3.90 2.71
N LEU A 225 13.38 -3.78 3.94
CA LEU A 225 14.81 -3.74 4.24
C LEU A 225 15.19 -4.89 5.17
N SER A 226 16.34 -5.55 4.95
CA SER A 226 16.83 -6.56 5.90
C SER A 226 17.26 -5.94 7.24
N LYS A 227 17.09 -6.69 8.34
CA LYS A 227 17.25 -6.20 9.74
C LYS A 227 18.65 -5.65 10.11
N ASN A 228 19.62 -5.75 9.21
CA ASN A 228 21.01 -5.31 9.36
C ASN A 228 21.38 -4.10 8.46
N ILE A 229 20.41 -3.52 7.75
CA ILE A 229 20.51 -2.23 7.06
C ILE A 229 20.57 -1.09 8.10
N ASN A 230 21.51 -0.17 7.91
CA ASN A 230 21.57 1.10 8.62
C ASN A 230 21.41 2.30 7.65
N GLU A 231 21.58 3.52 8.17
CA GLU A 231 21.39 4.76 7.41
C GLU A 231 22.53 4.95 6.36
N ASP A 232 23.78 4.54 6.66
CA ASP A 232 24.90 4.57 5.69
C ASP A 232 24.68 3.64 4.49
N ASP A 233 24.18 2.41 4.75
CA ASP A 233 23.83 1.44 3.71
C ASP A 233 22.80 2.02 2.74
N LEU A 234 21.81 2.74 3.28
CA LEU A 234 20.75 3.34 2.48
C LEU A 234 21.29 4.45 1.58
N GLU A 235 22.17 5.33 2.07
CA GLU A 235 22.77 6.37 1.22
C GLU A 235 23.69 5.78 0.14
N ALA A 236 24.41 4.69 0.44
CA ALA A 236 25.17 3.95 -0.58
C ALA A 236 24.25 3.38 -1.67
N VAL A 237 23.09 2.81 -1.29
CA VAL A 237 22.08 2.27 -2.21
C VAL A 237 21.36 3.36 -3.00
N LYS A 238 20.94 4.46 -2.37
CA LYS A 238 20.36 5.64 -3.04
C LYS A 238 21.31 6.18 -4.10
N LYS A 239 22.59 6.35 -3.77
CA LYS A 239 23.61 6.81 -4.71
C LYS A 239 23.82 5.83 -5.86
N PHE A 240 23.84 4.52 -5.59
CA PHE A 240 23.91 3.50 -6.64
C PHE A 240 22.70 3.56 -7.60
N LEU A 241 21.48 3.52 -7.06
CA LEU A 241 20.23 3.58 -7.82
C LEU A 241 20.16 4.83 -8.70
N LYS A 242 20.47 6.01 -8.14
CA LYS A 242 20.53 7.28 -8.89
C LYS A 242 21.60 7.27 -9.98
N THR A 243 22.78 6.70 -9.71
CA THR A 243 23.87 6.59 -10.70
C THR A 243 23.53 5.61 -11.84
N LYS A 244 22.63 4.66 -11.61
CA LYS A 244 22.16 3.68 -12.60
C LYS A 244 20.82 4.02 -13.25
N ASN A 245 20.18 5.12 -12.84
CA ASN A 245 18.82 5.49 -13.23
C ASN A 245 17.79 4.36 -12.98
N ILE A 246 17.85 3.75 -11.79
CA ILE A 246 16.94 2.68 -11.36
C ILE A 246 15.98 3.24 -10.31
N GLU A 247 14.68 3.19 -10.61
CA GLU A 247 13.62 3.46 -9.65
C GLU A 247 13.36 2.25 -8.74
N ALA A 248 13.04 2.49 -7.48
CA ALA A 248 13.00 1.44 -6.46
C ALA A 248 11.59 0.90 -6.15
N PHE A 249 10.54 1.39 -6.83
CA PHE A 249 9.14 1.07 -6.56
C PHE A 249 8.88 -0.43 -6.32
N ASN A 250 9.24 -1.30 -7.27
CA ASN A 250 8.98 -2.74 -7.19
C ASN A 250 10.10 -3.56 -6.51
N THR A 251 10.90 -2.95 -5.63
CA THR A 251 12.15 -3.55 -5.12
C THR A 251 12.17 -3.83 -3.62
N ARG A 252 13.01 -4.77 -3.20
CA ARG A 252 13.44 -4.94 -1.80
C ARG A 252 14.95 -4.97 -1.67
N LEU A 253 15.45 -4.60 -0.48
CA LEU A 253 16.88 -4.48 -0.19
C LEU A 253 17.31 -5.48 0.89
N PHE A 254 18.22 -6.40 0.53
CA PHE A 254 18.83 -7.34 1.47
C PHE A 254 20.35 -7.15 1.53
N LYS A 255 20.91 -7.00 2.73
CA LYS A 255 22.34 -6.91 2.98
C LYS A 255 22.88 -8.24 3.49
N THR A 256 23.81 -8.83 2.73
CA THR A 256 24.56 -10.02 3.14
C THR A 256 26.05 -9.69 3.27
N ARG A 257 26.87 -10.69 3.64
CA ARG A 257 28.33 -10.58 3.62
C ARG A 257 28.93 -11.77 2.90
N GLU A 258 29.75 -11.49 1.90
CA GLU A 258 30.47 -12.50 1.12
C GLU A 258 31.97 -12.21 1.15
N LYS A 259 32.78 -13.20 1.54
CA LYS A 259 34.25 -13.06 1.61
C LYS A 259 34.69 -11.78 2.37
N GLY A 260 33.96 -11.45 3.43
CA GLY A 260 34.14 -10.25 4.27
C GLY A 260 33.43 -8.97 3.79
N LYS A 261 33.21 -8.81 2.47
CA LYS A 261 32.60 -7.61 1.87
C LYS A 261 31.09 -7.57 2.10
N CYS A 262 30.51 -6.37 2.20
CA CYS A 262 29.07 -6.18 2.16
C CYS A 262 28.55 -6.37 0.73
N VAL A 263 27.47 -7.12 0.58
CA VAL A 263 26.72 -7.27 -0.67
C VAL A 263 25.30 -6.77 -0.44
N TYR A 264 24.82 -5.91 -1.33
CA TYR A 264 23.46 -5.39 -1.36
C TYR A 264 22.70 -6.04 -2.51
N GLU A 265 21.79 -6.94 -2.18
CA GLU A 265 20.83 -7.50 -3.12
C GLU A 265 19.65 -6.52 -3.27
N ILE A 266 19.45 -6.01 -4.48
CA ILE A 266 18.27 -5.24 -4.88
C ILE A 266 17.39 -6.23 -5.66
N ARG A 267 16.36 -6.76 -5.00
CA ARG A 267 15.50 -7.81 -5.58
C ARG A 267 14.24 -7.20 -6.19
N LEU A 268 14.04 -7.42 -7.49
CA LEU A 268 12.87 -6.99 -8.24
C LEU A 268 11.69 -7.97 -8.04
N ALA A 269 10.51 -7.42 -7.79
CA ALA A 269 9.24 -8.14 -7.81
C ALA A 269 8.89 -8.60 -9.24
N SER A 270 8.70 -9.90 -9.45
CA SER A 270 8.48 -10.49 -10.78
C SER A 270 8.10 -11.98 -10.73
N VAL A 271 7.41 -12.46 -11.77
CA VAL A 271 7.18 -13.90 -12.01
C VAL A 271 8.48 -14.63 -12.34
N LEU A 272 9.32 -14.07 -13.20
CA LEU A 272 10.57 -14.68 -13.64
C LEU A 272 11.64 -14.69 -12.53
N GLY A 273 12.32 -15.82 -12.38
CA GLY A 273 13.51 -15.92 -11.53
C GLY A 273 14.75 -15.27 -12.15
N THR A 274 15.78 -15.09 -11.32
CA THR A 274 17.10 -14.56 -11.72
C THR A 274 17.79 -15.42 -12.79
N ASP A 275 17.49 -16.72 -12.84
CA ASP A 275 18.08 -17.66 -13.80
C ASP A 275 17.49 -17.56 -15.23
N SER A 276 16.33 -16.92 -15.41
CA SER A 276 15.73 -16.75 -16.75
C SER A 276 16.56 -15.77 -17.60
N ALA A 277 16.74 -16.12 -18.88
CA ALA A 277 17.47 -15.31 -19.86
C ALA A 277 16.66 -14.13 -20.44
N GLU A 278 15.34 -14.12 -20.27
CA GLU A 278 14.44 -13.08 -20.80
C GLU A 278 14.62 -11.75 -20.05
N GLU A 279 14.85 -10.64 -20.76
CA GLU A 279 15.14 -9.31 -20.15
C GLU A 279 16.25 -9.35 -19.08
N LYS A 280 17.29 -10.16 -19.31
CA LYS A 280 18.40 -10.34 -18.37
C LYS A 280 19.20 -9.05 -18.13
N ASP A 281 19.11 -8.06 -19.03
CA ASP A 281 19.75 -6.74 -18.89
C ASP A 281 19.17 -5.90 -17.73
N LEU A 282 18.00 -6.27 -17.18
CA LEU A 282 17.48 -5.73 -15.92
C LEU A 282 18.30 -6.16 -14.70
N LEU A 283 19.15 -7.19 -14.85
CA LEU A 283 19.89 -7.86 -13.77
C LEU A 283 21.39 -7.59 -13.91
N GLY A 284 22.12 -7.69 -12.80
CA GLY A 284 23.58 -7.63 -12.87
C GLY A 284 24.30 -7.29 -11.57
N THR A 285 25.60 -7.54 -11.57
CA THR A 285 26.50 -7.29 -10.43
C THR A 285 27.38 -6.07 -10.73
N ASN A 286 27.45 -5.13 -9.78
CA ASN A 286 28.24 -3.91 -9.88
C ASN A 286 29.04 -3.71 -8.58
N SER A 287 30.34 -3.43 -8.68
CA SER A 287 31.15 -3.01 -7.52
C SER A 287 31.36 -1.50 -7.57
N VAL A 288 30.91 -0.77 -6.55
CA VAL A 288 31.02 0.70 -6.47
C VAL A 288 31.48 1.08 -5.07
N ASN A 289 32.56 1.87 -4.97
CA ASN A 289 33.14 2.36 -3.72
C ASN A 289 33.42 1.27 -2.66
N GLY A 290 33.82 0.07 -3.11
CA GLY A 290 34.11 -1.08 -2.24
C GLY A 290 32.90 -1.93 -1.84
N HIS A 291 31.68 -1.46 -2.11
CA HIS A 291 30.44 -2.22 -1.93
C HIS A 291 30.11 -3.02 -3.20
N ASN A 292 29.51 -4.19 -3.03
CA ASN A 292 28.94 -4.96 -4.14
C ASN A 292 27.42 -4.76 -4.15
N PHE A 293 26.86 -4.47 -5.32
CA PHE A 293 25.42 -4.41 -5.58
C PHE A 293 25.07 -5.52 -6.57
N VAL A 294 24.03 -6.29 -6.28
CA VAL A 294 23.52 -7.35 -7.17
C VAL A 294 22.03 -7.09 -7.38
N ILE A 295 21.62 -6.93 -8.64
CA ILE A 295 20.21 -6.84 -9.00
C ILE A 295 19.72 -8.24 -9.34
N THR A 296 18.79 -8.75 -8.54
CA THR A 296 18.17 -10.07 -8.66
C THR A 296 16.67 -9.91 -8.90
N ARG A 297 15.98 -10.99 -9.26
CA ARG A 297 14.52 -10.97 -9.47
C ARG A 297 13.83 -12.28 -9.09
N GLY A 298 12.51 -12.26 -9.09
CA GLY A 298 11.62 -13.34 -8.68
C GLY A 298 10.92 -13.12 -7.33
N ASP A 299 10.99 -11.91 -6.74
CA ASP A 299 10.23 -11.65 -5.51
C ASP A 299 8.73 -11.69 -5.80
N TYR A 300 7.96 -12.24 -4.86
CA TYR A 300 6.51 -12.46 -4.97
C TYR A 300 6.02 -13.28 -6.19
N SER A 301 6.92 -13.93 -6.95
CA SER A 301 6.65 -14.67 -8.20
C SER A 301 5.35 -15.48 -8.23
N LYS A 302 5.05 -16.25 -7.16
CA LYS A 302 3.84 -17.08 -7.08
C LYS A 302 2.53 -16.29 -7.01
N LEU A 303 2.55 -15.07 -6.45
CA LEU A 303 1.38 -14.17 -6.39
C LEU A 303 1.25 -13.40 -7.71
N LEU A 304 2.35 -12.80 -8.20
CA LEU A 304 2.37 -12.09 -9.48
C LEU A 304 1.98 -12.98 -10.67
N LYS A 305 2.22 -14.30 -10.59
CA LYS A 305 1.71 -15.24 -11.59
C LYS A 305 0.19 -15.29 -11.61
N LEU A 306 -0.46 -15.30 -10.44
CA LEU A 306 -1.91 -15.28 -10.31
C LEU A 306 -2.48 -13.92 -10.79
N VAL A 307 -1.79 -12.81 -10.49
CA VAL A 307 -2.12 -11.48 -11.03
C VAL A 307 -2.12 -11.52 -12.57
N ASN A 308 -1.04 -12.01 -13.19
CA ASN A 308 -0.93 -12.12 -14.65
C ASN A 308 -1.95 -13.09 -15.27
N GLU A 309 -2.24 -14.21 -14.62
CA GLU A 309 -3.30 -15.14 -15.04
C GLU A 309 -4.69 -14.49 -15.04
N GLN A 310 -4.96 -13.55 -14.13
CA GLN A 310 -6.22 -12.80 -14.15
C GLN A 310 -6.20 -11.62 -15.11
N LEU A 311 -5.07 -10.92 -15.26
CA LEU A 311 -4.92 -9.85 -16.25
C LEU A 311 -5.05 -10.35 -17.70
N LEU A 312 -4.51 -11.53 -18.00
CA LEU A 312 -4.70 -12.17 -19.32
C LEU A 312 -6.19 -12.40 -19.62
N LEU A 313 -6.95 -12.89 -18.63
CA LEU A 313 -8.40 -13.07 -18.76
C LEU A 313 -9.14 -11.73 -18.83
N ALA A 314 -8.73 -10.72 -18.06
CA ALA A 314 -9.30 -9.37 -18.15
C ALA A 314 -9.16 -8.78 -19.57
N LYS A 315 -8.01 -8.98 -20.23
CA LYS A 315 -7.75 -8.44 -21.56
C LYS A 315 -8.78 -8.85 -22.61
N GLU A 316 -9.35 -10.06 -22.50
CA GLU A 316 -10.42 -10.55 -23.40
C GLU A 316 -11.71 -9.73 -23.33
N TYR A 317 -11.90 -8.95 -22.25
CA TYR A 317 -13.08 -8.13 -21.98
C TYR A 317 -12.80 -6.61 -21.98
N ALA A 318 -11.58 -6.19 -22.33
CA ALA A 318 -11.22 -4.79 -22.49
C ALA A 318 -12.15 -4.07 -23.48
N ALA A 319 -12.58 -2.84 -23.18
CA ALA A 319 -13.48 -2.07 -24.01
C ALA A 319 -12.80 -1.54 -25.28
N ASN A 320 -11.49 -1.30 -25.24
CA ASN A 320 -10.72 -0.69 -26.33
C ASN A 320 -9.23 -1.10 -26.35
N GLU A 321 -8.54 -0.81 -27.46
CA GLU A 321 -7.14 -1.20 -27.70
C GLU A 321 -6.12 -0.54 -26.72
N VAL A 322 -6.49 0.58 -26.08
CA VAL A 322 -5.65 1.27 -25.08
C VAL A 322 -5.67 0.51 -23.75
N GLU A 323 -6.85 0.05 -23.31
CA GLU A 323 -7.00 -0.87 -22.17
C GLU A 323 -6.24 -2.19 -22.42
N GLU A 324 -6.32 -2.77 -23.62
CA GLU A 324 -5.58 -3.98 -23.98
C GLU A 324 -4.06 -3.78 -23.84
N LYS A 325 -3.53 -2.69 -24.42
CA LYS A 325 -2.10 -2.36 -24.37
C LYS A 325 -1.62 -2.00 -22.96
N MET A 326 -2.43 -1.32 -22.17
CA MET A 326 -2.19 -1.09 -20.75
C MET A 326 -2.00 -2.41 -20.00
N ILE A 327 -2.94 -3.35 -20.19
CA ILE A 327 -2.91 -4.67 -19.52
C ILE A 327 -1.69 -5.49 -19.97
N GLU A 328 -1.34 -5.52 -21.25
CA GLU A 328 -0.12 -6.20 -21.74
C GLU A 328 1.16 -5.65 -21.09
N LYS A 329 1.22 -4.33 -20.91
CA LYS A 329 2.37 -3.67 -20.28
C LYS A 329 2.46 -3.95 -18.78
N TYR A 330 1.34 -4.01 -18.06
CA TYR A 330 1.31 -4.47 -16.66
C TYR A 330 1.68 -5.95 -16.53
N ILE A 331 1.13 -6.83 -17.38
CA ILE A 331 1.51 -8.24 -17.45
C ILE A 331 3.03 -8.37 -17.65
N ARG A 332 3.62 -7.65 -18.60
CA ARG A 332 5.08 -7.65 -18.83
C ARG A 332 5.85 -7.17 -17.62
N SER A 333 5.45 -6.05 -17.00
CA SER A 333 6.10 -5.51 -15.79
C SER A 333 6.15 -6.54 -14.66
N PHE A 334 5.00 -7.12 -14.33
CA PHE A 334 4.89 -8.16 -13.31
C PHE A 334 5.55 -9.48 -13.72
N HIS A 335 5.71 -9.76 -15.02
CA HIS A 335 6.42 -10.94 -15.49
C HIS A 335 7.93 -10.81 -15.30
N THR A 336 8.53 -9.73 -15.82
CA THR A 336 9.99 -9.59 -15.97
C THR A 336 10.68 -8.80 -14.86
N GLY A 337 9.94 -7.91 -14.19
CA GLY A 337 10.42 -6.97 -13.17
C GLY A 337 10.64 -5.54 -13.68
N SER A 338 10.23 -5.24 -14.93
CA SER A 338 10.49 -3.94 -15.56
C SER A 338 9.54 -2.83 -15.08
N ILE A 339 10.09 -1.79 -14.43
CA ILE A 339 9.37 -0.54 -14.12
C ILE A 339 9.04 0.26 -15.40
N GLU A 340 9.93 0.25 -16.41
CA GLU A 340 9.65 0.92 -17.69
C GLU A 340 8.46 0.27 -18.43
N ALA A 341 8.23 -1.03 -18.26
CA ALA A 341 7.00 -1.65 -18.71
C ALA A 341 5.76 -1.20 -17.90
N HIS A 342 5.89 -0.90 -16.60
CA HIS A 342 4.78 -0.35 -15.82
C HIS A 342 4.43 1.07 -16.27
N LYS A 343 5.45 1.93 -16.38
CA LYS A 343 5.36 3.29 -16.94
C LYS A 343 4.67 3.30 -18.30
N ASP A 344 5.07 2.43 -19.22
CA ASP A 344 4.40 2.29 -20.52
C ASP A 344 2.92 1.91 -20.39
N GLY A 345 2.56 1.06 -19.42
CA GLY A 345 1.16 0.78 -19.10
C GLY A 345 0.43 2.02 -18.61
N SER A 346 1.02 2.79 -17.70
CA SER A 346 0.48 4.07 -17.23
C SER A 346 0.37 5.11 -18.35
N ARG A 347 1.26 5.11 -19.35
CA ARG A 347 1.18 5.95 -20.55
C ARG A 347 -0.01 5.59 -21.45
N PHE A 348 -0.43 4.33 -21.49
CA PHE A 348 -1.70 3.96 -22.13
C PHE A 348 -2.88 4.34 -21.25
N TRP A 349 -2.84 4.02 -19.95
CA TRP A 349 -3.89 4.34 -18.99
C TRP A 349 -4.30 5.82 -18.95
N ILE A 350 -3.36 6.77 -19.00
CA ILE A 350 -3.67 8.22 -19.05
C ILE A 350 -4.41 8.62 -20.34
N LYS A 351 -4.18 7.88 -21.44
CA LYS A 351 -4.76 8.12 -22.77
C LYS A 351 -6.11 7.44 -22.96
N ASP A 352 -6.42 6.44 -22.14
CA ASP A 352 -7.76 5.88 -21.99
C ASP A 352 -8.64 6.86 -21.19
N LYS A 353 -9.49 7.62 -21.88
CA LYS A 353 -10.29 8.70 -21.29
C LYS A 353 -11.73 8.26 -21.00
N SER A 354 -12.19 8.54 -19.79
CA SER A 354 -13.54 8.23 -19.30
C SER A 354 -14.01 6.78 -19.56
N PRO A 355 -13.23 5.74 -19.17
CA PRO A 355 -13.69 4.35 -19.22
C PRO A 355 -14.94 4.13 -18.36
N ILE A 356 -15.66 3.02 -18.55
CA ILE A 356 -16.81 2.68 -17.68
C ILE A 356 -16.31 2.03 -16.37
N VAL A 357 -15.30 1.18 -16.49
CA VAL A 357 -14.61 0.48 -15.38
C VAL A 357 -13.18 1.00 -15.35
N GLU A 358 -12.88 1.83 -14.36
CA GLU A 358 -11.56 2.43 -14.15
C GLU A 358 -10.72 1.54 -13.23
N THR A 359 -9.42 1.42 -13.53
CA THR A 359 -8.51 0.51 -12.82
C THR A 359 -7.06 0.96 -12.88
N TYR A 360 -6.32 0.76 -11.79
CA TYR A 360 -4.87 0.88 -11.75
C TYR A 360 -4.33 -0.14 -10.75
N MET A 361 -3.13 -0.68 -10.99
CA MET A 361 -2.48 -1.60 -10.06
C MET A 361 -0.96 -1.69 -10.26
N GLY A 362 -0.22 -1.95 -9.18
CA GLY A 362 1.23 -2.09 -9.19
C GLY A 362 1.86 -1.76 -7.84
N PHE A 363 3.14 -1.41 -7.84
CA PHE A 363 3.86 -0.94 -6.64
C PHE A 363 3.86 0.59 -6.64
N ILE A 364 2.81 1.22 -6.09
CA ILE A 364 2.45 2.61 -6.42
C ILE A 364 2.88 3.60 -5.33
N GLU A 365 2.42 3.40 -4.09
CA GLU A 365 2.59 4.38 -3.01
C GLU A 365 3.74 4.04 -2.06
N THR A 366 4.63 5.00 -1.82
CA THR A 366 5.90 4.76 -1.09
C THR A 366 5.83 5.07 0.40
N TYR A 367 4.64 5.37 0.95
CA TYR A 367 4.47 5.87 2.33
C TYR A 367 5.02 4.93 3.41
N ARG A 368 4.94 3.61 3.19
CA ARG A 368 5.24 2.57 4.21
C ARG A 368 6.65 1.97 4.08
N ASP A 369 7.42 2.35 3.06
CA ASP A 369 8.87 2.14 3.07
C ASP A 369 9.50 3.20 3.98
N PRO A 370 10.20 2.85 5.07
CA PRO A 370 10.86 3.86 5.91
C PRO A 370 11.90 4.70 5.16
N ALA A 371 12.38 4.26 4.00
CA ALA A 371 13.24 5.05 3.12
C ALA A 371 12.48 5.95 2.12
N GLY A 372 11.16 5.78 1.96
CA GLY A 372 10.32 6.52 1.00
C GLY A 372 10.64 6.23 -0.47
N MET A 373 11.06 5.01 -0.82
CA MET A 373 11.53 4.69 -2.18
C MET A 373 10.81 3.51 -2.86
N ARG A 374 10.18 2.62 -2.08
CA ARG A 374 9.56 1.37 -2.54
C ARG A 374 8.06 1.47 -2.37
N GLY A 375 7.31 1.05 -3.39
CA GLY A 375 5.86 1.06 -3.35
C GLY A 375 5.33 -0.14 -2.54
N GLU A 376 4.30 0.10 -1.74
CA GLU A 376 3.37 -0.97 -1.38
C GLU A 376 2.64 -1.43 -2.66
N PHE A 377 2.30 -2.72 -2.75
CA PHE A 377 1.41 -3.15 -3.82
C PHE A 377 0.01 -2.61 -3.57
N GLU A 378 -0.62 -2.06 -4.59
CA GLU A 378 -2.05 -1.81 -4.57
C GLU A 378 -2.70 -2.17 -5.90
N GLY A 379 -4.02 -2.36 -5.88
CA GLY A 379 -4.82 -2.38 -7.08
C GLY A 379 -6.29 -2.08 -6.81
N PHE A 380 -6.90 -1.25 -7.65
CA PHE A 380 -8.32 -0.92 -7.55
C PHE A 380 -9.09 -1.20 -8.83
N VAL A 381 -10.40 -1.37 -8.66
CA VAL A 381 -11.41 -1.42 -9.71
C VAL A 381 -12.60 -0.62 -9.24
N ALA A 382 -13.02 0.37 -10.01
CA ALA A 382 -14.12 1.26 -9.65
C ALA A 382 -14.91 1.67 -10.90
N ILE A 383 -16.15 2.12 -10.70
CA ILE A 383 -17.10 2.37 -11.79
C ILE A 383 -17.35 3.88 -11.89
N VAL A 384 -17.27 4.46 -13.10
CA VAL A 384 -17.40 5.91 -13.28
C VAL A 384 -18.83 6.39 -12.99
N ASN A 385 -18.96 7.20 -11.94
CA ASN A 385 -20.19 7.89 -11.58
C ASN A 385 -20.31 9.16 -12.44
N LYS A 386 -20.93 9.02 -13.62
CA LYS A 386 -21.03 10.10 -14.62
C LYS A 386 -21.71 11.37 -14.07
N THR A 387 -22.69 11.25 -13.19
CA THR A 387 -23.40 12.38 -12.56
C THR A 387 -22.47 13.19 -11.64
N MET A 388 -21.63 12.51 -10.85
CA MET A 388 -20.66 13.18 -9.98
C MET A 388 -19.45 13.71 -10.76
N SER A 389 -18.97 12.97 -11.76
CA SER A 389 -17.87 13.39 -12.65
C SER A 389 -18.19 14.70 -13.38
N ALA A 390 -19.46 14.95 -13.71
CA ALA A 390 -19.90 16.22 -14.31
C ALA A 390 -19.64 17.46 -13.42
N LYS A 391 -19.58 17.32 -12.08
CA LYS A 391 -19.14 18.41 -11.18
C LYS A 391 -17.65 18.70 -11.37
N PHE A 392 -16.83 17.64 -11.37
CA PHE A 392 -15.37 17.75 -11.46
C PHE A 392 -14.90 18.24 -12.84
N ALA A 393 -15.62 17.92 -13.91
CA ALA A 393 -15.37 18.47 -15.24
C ALA A 393 -15.49 20.02 -15.29
N GLU A 394 -16.37 20.63 -14.49
CA GLU A 394 -16.47 22.10 -14.41
C GLU A 394 -15.33 22.72 -13.59
N LEU A 395 -14.85 21.99 -12.57
CA LEU A 395 -13.66 22.38 -11.81
C LEU A 395 -12.39 22.31 -12.68
N VAL A 396 -12.25 21.30 -13.55
CA VAL A 396 -11.14 21.19 -14.51
C VAL A 396 -11.11 22.37 -15.49
N LYS A 397 -12.25 22.73 -16.10
CA LYS A 397 -12.33 23.95 -16.95
C LYS A 397 -11.96 25.24 -16.20
N SER A 398 -12.22 25.27 -14.89
CA SER A 398 -11.90 26.42 -14.04
C SER A 398 -10.42 26.47 -13.64
N ALA A 399 -9.65 25.39 -13.82
CA ALA A 399 -8.31 25.24 -13.27
C ALA A 399 -7.33 26.32 -13.77
N GLU A 400 -7.34 26.68 -15.06
CA GLU A 400 -6.47 27.74 -15.60
C GLU A 400 -6.74 29.13 -14.98
N THR A 401 -7.94 29.36 -14.45
CA THR A 401 -8.31 30.59 -13.72
C THR A 401 -7.99 30.50 -12.22
N LEU A 402 -7.88 29.29 -11.67
CA LEU A 402 -7.64 29.04 -10.24
C LEU A 402 -6.15 28.86 -9.91
N LEU A 403 -5.35 28.23 -10.78
CA LEU A 403 -3.90 28.05 -10.60
C LEU A 403 -3.15 29.39 -10.37
N PRO A 404 -3.45 30.51 -11.07
CA PRO A 404 -2.82 31.80 -10.79
C PRO A 404 -3.15 32.44 -9.44
N LEU A 405 -4.03 31.82 -8.63
CA LEU A 405 -4.34 32.25 -7.26
C LEU A 405 -3.47 31.53 -6.20
N LEU A 406 -2.66 30.54 -6.61
CA LEU A 406 -1.74 29.83 -5.72
C LEU A 406 -0.54 30.71 -5.34
N PRO A 407 0.05 30.55 -4.14
CA PRO A 407 0.97 31.53 -3.55
C PRO A 407 2.42 31.41 -4.06
N TRP A 408 2.62 31.18 -5.36
CA TRP A 408 3.94 31.12 -6.01
C TRP A 408 3.96 31.82 -7.37
N PRO A 409 5.13 32.33 -7.84
CA PRO A 409 5.23 32.93 -9.17
C PRO A 409 5.00 31.91 -10.28
N LYS A 410 4.51 32.38 -11.44
CA LYS A 410 4.28 31.53 -12.64
C LYS A 410 5.49 30.67 -13.06
N ALA A 411 6.72 31.10 -12.76
CA ALA A 411 7.94 30.33 -13.02
C ALA A 411 8.01 28.98 -12.28
N PHE A 412 7.31 28.86 -11.14
CA PHE A 412 7.21 27.66 -10.32
C PHE A 412 5.93 26.85 -10.63
N GLU A 413 5.12 27.29 -11.57
CA GLU A 413 3.97 26.55 -12.09
C GLU A 413 4.34 25.78 -13.38
N ILE A 414 3.59 24.74 -13.71
CA ILE A 414 3.81 23.93 -14.92
C ILE A 414 3.59 24.81 -16.17
N ASP A 415 4.48 24.69 -17.17
CA ASP A 415 4.53 25.60 -18.34
C ASP A 415 3.27 25.58 -19.22
N THR A 416 2.50 24.49 -19.15
CA THR A 416 1.23 24.30 -19.84
C THR A 416 0.38 23.36 -19.00
N PHE A 417 -0.82 23.79 -18.62
CA PHE A 417 -1.77 22.93 -17.93
C PHE A 417 -2.29 21.86 -18.90
N LEU A 418 -2.06 20.60 -18.59
CA LEU A 418 -2.60 19.47 -19.33
C LEU A 418 -3.89 19.04 -18.63
N GLU A 419 -5.05 19.34 -19.21
CA GLU A 419 -6.36 18.99 -18.64
C GLU A 419 -6.40 17.49 -18.22
N PRO A 420 -6.42 17.18 -16.91
CA PRO A 420 -6.44 15.81 -16.44
C PRO A 420 -7.86 15.26 -16.54
N ASP A 421 -7.98 13.95 -16.71
CA ASP A 421 -9.29 13.30 -16.58
C ASP A 421 -9.64 13.29 -15.09
N PHE A 422 -10.71 13.99 -14.69
CA PHE A 422 -11.16 14.03 -13.30
C PHE A 422 -12.52 13.33 -13.17
N THR A 423 -12.46 12.07 -12.74
CA THR A 423 -13.64 11.23 -12.57
C THR A 423 -14.00 11.09 -11.09
N SER A 424 -15.30 10.94 -10.84
CA SER A 424 -15.80 10.40 -9.58
C SER A 424 -16.11 8.93 -9.77
N LEU A 425 -15.60 8.08 -8.89
CA LEU A 425 -15.70 6.62 -9.00
C LEU A 425 -16.41 6.02 -7.79
N ASP A 426 -17.22 5.01 -8.03
CA ASP A 426 -17.76 4.11 -7.00
C ASP A 426 -16.88 2.85 -6.94
N VAL A 427 -16.12 2.68 -5.86
CA VAL A 427 -15.17 1.57 -5.66
C VAL A 427 -15.90 0.23 -5.59
N LEU A 428 -15.53 -0.69 -6.47
CA LEU A 428 -15.96 -2.10 -6.46
C LEU A 428 -14.92 -2.98 -5.74
N THR A 429 -13.64 -2.63 -5.84
CA THR A 429 -12.52 -3.30 -5.19
C THR A 429 -11.37 -2.31 -5.00
N TYR A 430 -10.76 -2.34 -3.82
CA TYR A 430 -9.46 -1.74 -3.57
C TYR A 430 -8.69 -2.70 -2.67
N ALA A 431 -7.58 -3.23 -3.16
CA ALA A 431 -6.68 -4.12 -2.42
C ALA A 431 -5.41 -3.32 -2.06
N CYS A 432 -5.28 -2.97 -0.78
CA CYS A 432 -4.27 -2.08 -0.21
C CYS A 432 -4.33 -2.15 1.33
N SER A 433 -3.34 -1.60 2.03
CA SER A 433 -3.38 -1.49 3.50
C SER A 433 -4.35 -0.43 4.07
N SER A 434 -4.80 0.55 3.27
CA SER A 434 -5.80 1.55 3.66
C SER A 434 -6.48 2.18 2.44
N VAL A 435 -7.81 2.12 2.35
CA VAL A 435 -8.57 2.66 1.20
C VAL A 435 -8.65 4.20 1.29
N PRO A 436 -8.26 4.95 0.24
CA PRO A 436 -8.27 6.42 0.26
C PRO A 436 -9.63 7.06 -0.07
N CYS A 437 -9.69 8.40 -0.01
CA CYS A 437 -10.83 9.22 -0.45
C CYS A 437 -10.66 9.78 -1.88
N GLY A 438 -9.43 9.90 -2.35
CA GLY A 438 -9.06 10.33 -3.69
C GLY A 438 -7.64 9.86 -4.00
N ILE A 439 -7.25 9.93 -5.28
CA ILE A 439 -5.90 9.63 -5.78
C ILE A 439 -5.57 10.51 -6.99
N CYS A 440 -4.30 10.88 -7.11
CA CYS A 440 -3.74 11.66 -8.23
C CYS A 440 -2.50 10.94 -8.78
N ILE A 441 -2.68 10.13 -9.82
CA ILE A 441 -1.71 9.14 -10.31
C ILE A 441 -1.50 9.25 -11.84
N PRO A 442 -0.37 8.77 -12.40
CA PRO A 442 0.71 8.01 -11.76
C PRO A 442 1.72 8.88 -10.98
N ASN A 443 2.53 8.24 -10.14
CA ASN A 443 3.61 8.88 -9.38
C ASN A 443 4.90 9.11 -10.18
N TYR A 444 4.88 8.78 -11.48
CA TYR A 444 5.99 9.01 -12.40
C TYR A 444 6.01 10.48 -12.86
N ASN A 445 6.77 11.33 -12.16
CA ASN A 445 6.87 12.78 -12.44
C ASN A 445 7.20 13.11 -13.90
N GLU A 446 8.00 12.28 -14.58
CA GLU A 446 8.33 12.47 -15.99
C GLU A 446 7.14 12.28 -16.95
N ILE A 447 6.11 11.54 -16.51
CA ILE A 447 4.85 11.32 -17.23
C ILE A 447 3.89 12.45 -16.85
N ARG A 448 3.71 12.74 -15.54
CA ARG A 448 2.85 13.82 -15.02
C ARG A 448 3.09 15.16 -15.75
N GLN A 449 4.35 15.54 -15.93
CA GLN A 449 4.76 16.82 -16.53
C GLN A 449 4.75 16.86 -18.08
N LYS A 450 4.54 15.74 -18.77
CA LYS A 450 4.71 15.65 -20.25
C LYS A 450 3.55 14.98 -20.99
N GLU A 451 2.92 14.00 -20.37
CA GLU A 451 1.83 13.19 -20.92
C GLU A 451 0.54 13.32 -20.09
N GLY A 452 0.64 13.84 -18.86
CA GLY A 452 -0.48 14.11 -17.95
C GLY A 452 -0.65 13.05 -16.86
N PHE A 453 -1.82 13.10 -16.22
CA PHE A 453 -2.23 12.25 -15.09
C PHE A 453 -3.77 12.14 -15.08
N LYS A 454 -4.33 11.31 -14.18
CA LYS A 454 -5.77 11.32 -13.86
C LYS A 454 -5.96 11.67 -12.38
N ASN A 455 -7.05 12.38 -12.12
CA ASN A 455 -7.54 12.66 -10.77
C ASN A 455 -8.80 11.85 -10.52
N VAL A 456 -8.94 11.32 -9.31
CA VAL A 456 -10.02 10.40 -8.97
C VAL A 456 -10.57 10.75 -7.60
N SER A 457 -11.87 10.96 -7.51
CA SER A 457 -12.60 11.14 -6.25
C SER A 457 -13.45 9.89 -5.97
N LEU A 458 -13.18 9.20 -4.86
CA LEU A 458 -13.82 7.93 -4.52
C LEU A 458 -15.12 8.19 -3.74
N GLY A 459 -16.21 8.40 -4.48
CA GLY A 459 -17.48 8.89 -3.93
C GLY A 459 -18.06 8.00 -2.83
N ASN A 460 -18.09 6.69 -3.05
CA ASN A 460 -18.61 5.74 -2.06
C ASN A 460 -17.68 5.53 -0.83
N THR A 461 -16.41 5.95 -0.88
CA THR A 461 -15.52 5.96 0.31
C THR A 461 -15.67 7.27 1.09
N ILE A 462 -15.74 8.43 0.41
CA ILE A 462 -16.07 9.73 1.01
C ILE A 462 -17.44 9.68 1.73
N HIS A 463 -18.40 8.95 1.17
CA HIS A 463 -19.74 8.80 1.74
C HIS A 463 -19.85 7.70 2.81
N ALA A 464 -18.77 6.97 3.13
CA ALA A 464 -18.75 5.94 4.17
C ALA A 464 -18.99 6.55 5.56
N LYS A 465 -20.22 6.42 6.07
CA LYS A 465 -20.68 7.13 7.28
C LYS A 465 -20.00 6.63 8.56
N THR A 466 -19.01 7.37 9.04
CA THR A 466 -18.56 7.29 10.44
C THR A 466 -19.69 7.79 11.36
N ALA A 467 -19.98 7.02 12.42
CA ALA A 467 -21.21 7.14 13.21
C ALA A 467 -21.11 8.04 14.47
N GLY A 468 -19.93 8.60 14.75
CA GLY A 468 -19.70 9.47 15.91
C GLY A 468 -19.80 10.97 15.56
N ALA A 469 -20.27 11.76 16.53
CA ALA A 469 -20.02 13.20 16.52
C ALA A 469 -18.52 13.47 16.78
N PRO A 470 -17.92 14.52 16.18
CA PRO A 470 -16.49 14.80 16.34
C PRO A 470 -16.16 15.24 17.77
N ASN A 471 -15.00 14.80 18.25
CA ASN A 471 -14.45 15.24 19.54
C ASN A 471 -13.84 16.65 19.44
N PHE A 472 -13.54 17.24 20.60
CA PHE A 472 -12.78 18.50 20.76
C PHE A 472 -13.43 19.80 20.24
N ILE A 473 -14.67 19.78 19.75
CA ILE A 473 -15.42 20.97 19.30
C ILE A 473 -16.75 21.12 20.06
N SER A 474 -17.39 22.30 20.00
CA SER A 474 -18.66 22.52 20.71
C SER A 474 -19.82 21.74 20.08
N LYS A 475 -20.92 21.56 20.81
CA LYS A 475 -22.10 20.86 20.28
C LYS A 475 -22.68 21.55 19.02
N THR A 476 -22.63 22.89 18.98
CA THR A 476 -23.02 23.68 17.79
C THR A 476 -22.14 23.33 16.59
N ASP A 477 -20.83 23.22 16.79
CA ASP A 477 -19.87 22.89 15.74
C ASP A 477 -19.97 21.41 15.31
N GLN A 478 -20.29 20.50 16.24
CA GLN A 478 -20.63 19.11 15.93
C GLN A 478 -21.80 19.04 14.96
N ASP A 479 -22.89 19.78 15.22
CA ASP A 479 -24.07 19.74 14.37
C ASP A 479 -23.85 20.44 13.02
N LEU A 480 -23.05 21.52 12.99
CA LEU A 480 -22.59 22.17 11.77
C LEU A 480 -21.72 21.23 10.91
N LEU A 481 -20.74 20.55 11.52
CA LEU A 481 -19.86 19.61 10.83
C LEU A 481 -20.63 18.38 10.36
N MET A 482 -21.50 17.80 11.18
CA MET A 482 -22.33 16.66 10.77
C MET A 482 -23.27 16.99 9.60
N LYS A 483 -23.68 18.26 9.45
CA LYS A 483 -24.46 18.73 8.29
C LYS A 483 -23.63 18.87 7.00
N TYR A 484 -22.40 19.38 7.09
CA TYR A 484 -21.63 19.80 5.91
C TYR A 484 -20.37 18.98 5.60
N ARG A 485 -19.92 18.05 6.46
CA ARG A 485 -18.64 17.32 6.33
C ARG A 485 -18.46 16.61 4.99
N ASN A 486 -19.52 16.02 4.43
CA ASN A 486 -19.43 15.31 3.14
C ASN A 486 -19.18 16.30 1.99
N ASN A 487 -19.94 17.39 1.92
CA ASN A 487 -19.76 18.44 0.91
C ASN A 487 -18.40 19.15 1.06
N ALA A 488 -17.94 19.36 2.31
CA ALA A 488 -16.61 19.89 2.57
C ALA A 488 -15.51 18.94 2.09
N MET A 489 -15.65 17.63 2.33
CA MET A 489 -14.72 16.60 1.84
C MET A 489 -14.73 16.45 0.31
N GLU A 490 -15.89 16.57 -0.34
CA GLU A 490 -16.00 16.64 -1.82
C GLU A 490 -15.19 17.81 -2.39
N ILE A 491 -15.26 18.98 -1.75
CA ILE A 491 -14.51 20.18 -2.15
C ILE A 491 -13.02 20.03 -1.83
N ASP A 492 -12.68 19.56 -0.63
CA ASP A 492 -11.30 19.38 -0.17
C ASP A 492 -10.56 18.39 -1.07
N VAL A 493 -11.09 17.17 -1.28
CA VAL A 493 -10.52 16.19 -2.23
C VAL A 493 -10.52 16.74 -3.66
N GLY A 494 -11.58 17.45 -4.07
CA GLY A 494 -11.65 18.11 -5.38
C GLY A 494 -10.50 19.07 -5.66
N LEU A 495 -10.13 19.89 -4.68
CA LEU A 495 -9.01 20.82 -4.77
C LEU A 495 -7.67 20.11 -4.54
N HIS A 496 -7.61 19.11 -3.65
CA HIS A 496 -6.41 18.37 -3.27
C HIS A 496 -5.79 17.61 -4.46
N GLU A 497 -6.58 16.79 -5.16
CA GLU A 497 -6.05 16.00 -6.28
C GLU A 497 -5.70 16.91 -7.47
N LEU A 498 -6.59 17.84 -7.84
CA LEU A 498 -6.45 18.65 -9.05
C LEU A 498 -5.49 19.83 -8.91
N LEU A 499 -5.63 20.64 -7.86
CA LEU A 499 -4.91 21.91 -7.70
C LEU A 499 -3.83 21.84 -6.60
N GLY A 500 -3.84 20.79 -5.77
CA GLY A 500 -2.73 20.41 -4.90
C GLY A 500 -1.72 19.53 -5.65
N HIS A 501 -2.04 18.25 -5.86
CA HIS A 501 -1.14 17.27 -6.49
C HIS A 501 -0.93 17.48 -8.00
N GLY A 502 -1.85 18.19 -8.67
CA GLY A 502 -1.77 18.51 -10.10
C GLY A 502 -1.06 19.82 -10.45
N SER A 503 -0.60 20.61 -9.46
CA SER A 503 0.11 21.88 -9.68
C SER A 503 1.58 21.83 -9.26
N GLY A 504 2.34 22.85 -9.65
CA GLY A 504 3.73 23.04 -9.24
C GLY A 504 4.76 22.31 -10.12
N LYS A 505 5.84 23.02 -10.43
CA LYS A 505 6.89 22.58 -11.37
C LYS A 505 8.16 22.15 -10.63
N LEU A 506 8.57 20.90 -10.83
CA LEU A 506 9.88 20.44 -10.37
C LEU A 506 10.97 20.89 -11.35
N PHE A 507 11.88 21.74 -10.89
CA PHE A 507 13.07 22.13 -11.66
C PHE A 507 14.02 20.94 -11.83
N SER A 508 14.51 20.76 -13.05
CA SER A 508 15.32 19.61 -13.44
C SER A 508 16.38 19.97 -14.47
N LYS A 509 17.49 19.24 -14.43
CA LYS A 509 18.55 19.27 -15.45
C LYS A 509 18.52 17.94 -16.21
N LYS A 510 18.38 18.00 -17.53
CA LYS A 510 18.32 16.84 -18.42
C LYS A 510 19.71 16.25 -18.63
N SER A 511 19.78 15.05 -19.21
CA SER A 511 21.02 14.36 -19.56
C SER A 511 21.86 15.08 -20.62
N ASP A 512 21.23 15.88 -21.49
CA ASP A 512 21.91 16.77 -22.44
C ASP A 512 22.52 18.03 -21.79
N GLY A 513 22.27 18.26 -20.49
CA GLY A 513 22.76 19.41 -19.74
C GLY A 513 21.84 20.63 -19.76
N SER A 514 20.76 20.64 -20.55
CA SER A 514 19.74 21.68 -20.53
C SER A 514 18.83 21.59 -19.30
N PHE A 515 18.17 22.70 -18.96
CA PHE A 515 17.19 22.76 -17.87
C PHE A 515 15.76 22.67 -18.43
N ASN A 516 14.77 22.45 -17.57
CA ASN A 516 13.34 22.63 -17.89
C ASN A 516 12.79 24.01 -17.44
N PHE A 517 13.65 24.92 -17.00
CA PHE A 517 13.30 26.27 -16.56
C PHE A 517 14.39 27.27 -17.01
N ASP A 518 14.08 28.56 -16.97
CA ASP A 518 15.00 29.64 -17.31
C ASP A 518 15.95 29.93 -16.13
N ILE A 519 17.15 29.35 -16.18
CA ILE A 519 18.18 29.53 -15.14
C ILE A 519 18.80 30.94 -15.12
N GLU A 520 18.54 31.78 -16.13
CA GLU A 520 19.05 33.15 -16.15
C GLU A 520 18.05 34.14 -15.52
N ASN A 521 16.74 33.87 -15.60
CA ASN A 521 15.69 34.80 -15.19
C ASN A 521 14.78 34.33 -14.05
N VAL A 522 14.74 33.04 -13.72
CA VAL A 522 14.04 32.57 -12.51
C VAL A 522 14.79 33.03 -11.26
N VAL A 523 14.03 33.39 -10.22
CA VAL A 523 14.50 33.81 -8.90
C VAL A 523 13.69 33.02 -7.87
N ASP A 524 14.35 32.46 -6.86
CA ASP A 524 13.69 31.82 -5.73
C ASP A 524 12.89 32.87 -4.94
N PHE A 525 11.58 32.68 -4.81
CA PHE A 525 10.69 33.67 -4.19
C PHE A 525 10.69 33.64 -2.65
N VAL A 526 11.52 32.78 -2.04
CA VAL A 526 11.71 32.65 -0.59
C VAL A 526 13.10 33.16 -0.18
N SER A 527 14.16 32.82 -0.92
CA SER A 527 15.53 33.30 -0.65
C SER A 527 15.91 34.58 -1.41
N ASN A 528 15.23 34.89 -2.51
CA ASN A 528 15.58 35.94 -3.48
C ASN A 528 16.95 35.73 -4.15
N GLU A 529 17.37 34.47 -4.30
CA GLU A 529 18.57 34.04 -5.04
C GLU A 529 18.22 33.54 -6.46
N LYS A 530 19.24 33.32 -7.31
CA LYS A 530 19.13 32.72 -8.65
C LYS A 530 19.74 31.33 -8.67
#